data_AF-A0A2V6R1X4-F1
#
_entry.id   AF-A0A2V6R1X4-F1
#
_cell.length_a   1.000
_cell.length_b   1.000
_cell.length_c   1.000
_cell.angle_alpha   90.00
_cell.angle_beta   90.00
_cell.angle_gamma   90.00
#
_symmetry.space_group_name_H-M   'P 1'
#
loop_
_entity.id
_entity.type
_entity.pdbx_description
1 polymer ?
#
loop_
_entity_poly.entity_id
_entity_poly.type
_entity_poly.pdbx_seq_one_letter_code
_entity_poly.pdbx_strand_id
1 'polypeptide(L)' 'MSRIAPKKSFYCTVVSETVAITLARRSRFSGREDLFVQCSEADCQYVDSNAPPCPLTLSLFAVEIERRAARRSAGGEA' A
#
# COMPACT_ATOMS: atom_id res chain seq x y z
N MET A 1 -10.83 -14.51 -9.04
CA MET A 1 -10.13 -13.43 -9.78
C MET A 1 -9.08 -12.82 -8.86
N SER A 2 -7.81 -13.18 -9.04
CA SER A 2 -6.72 -12.63 -8.25
C SER A 2 -6.68 -11.12 -8.44
N ARG A 3 -6.91 -10.36 -7.37
CA ARG A 3 -6.84 -8.89 -7.38
C ARG A 3 -5.37 -8.50 -7.49
N ILE A 4 -4.82 -8.46 -8.70
CA ILE A 4 -3.46 -7.98 -8.95
C ILE A 4 -3.40 -6.55 -8.41
N ALA A 5 -2.58 -6.33 -7.38
CA ALA A 5 -2.38 -5.01 -6.83
C ALA A 5 -1.63 -4.15 -7.86
N PRO A 6 -2.03 -2.88 -8.05
CA PRO A 6 -1.32 -1.98 -8.95
C PRO A 6 0.12 -1.78 -8.45
N LYS A 7 1.08 -1.89 -9.37
CA LYS A 7 2.51 -1.69 -9.13
C LYS A 7 2.95 -0.37 -9.75
N LYS A 8 3.68 0.46 -9.00
CA LYS A 8 4.25 1.73 -9.45
C LYS A 8 5.76 1.72 -9.22
N SER A 9 6.51 2.47 -10.03
CA SER A 9 7.92 2.76 -9.75
C SER A 9 8.01 4.02 -8.88
N PHE A 10 8.93 4.03 -7.92
CA PHE A 10 9.09 5.13 -6.97
C PHE A 10 10.56 5.33 -6.63
N TYR A 11 11.03 6.56 -6.61
CA TYR A 11 12.40 6.89 -6.20
C TYR A 11 12.46 7.06 -4.68
N CYS A 12 13.12 6.12 -4.00
CA CYS A 12 13.32 6.16 -2.56
C CYS A 12 14.54 7.01 -2.21
N THR A 13 14.32 8.17 -1.57
CA THR A 13 15.38 9.10 -1.18
C THR A 13 16.28 8.60 -0.06
N VAL A 14 15.85 7.60 0.73
CA VAL A 14 16.63 7.05 1.85
C VAL A 14 17.80 6.21 1.34
N VAL A 15 17.57 5.40 0.30
CA VAL A 15 18.60 4.55 -0.32
C VAL A 15 19.06 5.09 -1.68
N SER A 16 18.44 6.17 -2.16
CA SER A 16 18.71 6.80 -3.47
C SER A 16 18.49 5.87 -4.67
N GLU A 17 17.53 4.96 -4.60
CA GLU A 17 17.23 3.97 -5.64
C GLU A 17 15.78 4.00 -6.10
N THR A 18 15.53 3.54 -7.34
CA THR A 18 14.17 3.36 -7.86
C THR A 18 13.65 1.98 -7.48
N VAL A 19 12.67 1.95 -6.60
CA VAL A 19 12.03 0.72 -6.10
C VAL A 19 10.65 0.57 -6.72
N ALA A 20 10.12 -0.65 -6.71
CA ALA A 20 8.72 -0.85 -7.03
C ALA A 20 7.87 -0.83 -5.77
N ILE A 21 6.68 -0.24 -5.86
CA ILE A 21 5.74 -0.13 -4.75
C ILE A 21 4.36 -0.67 -5.13
N THR A 22 3.67 -1.25 -4.16
CA THR A 22 2.31 -1.77 -4.34
C THR A 22 1.43 -1.44 -3.13
N LEU A 23 0.13 -1.33 -3.33
CA LEU A 23 -0.83 -1.16 -2.24
C LEU A 23 -1.25 -2.51 -1.67
N ALA A 24 -0.69 -2.85 -0.52
CA ALA A 24 -0.92 -4.09 0.22
C ALA A 24 -1.91 -3.90 1.38
N ARG A 25 -2.36 -5.03 1.94
CA ARG A 25 -3.18 -5.06 3.16
C ARG A 25 -2.47 -5.91 4.19
N ARG A 26 -2.47 -5.44 5.44
CA ARG A 26 -2.09 -6.24 6.59
C ARG A 26 -3.34 -6.62 7.36
N SER A 27 -3.59 -7.93 7.44
CA SER A 27 -4.60 -8.45 8.36
C SER A 27 -4.01 -8.45 9.76
N ARG A 28 -4.57 -7.64 10.67
CA ARG A 28 -4.27 -7.80 12.10
C ARG A 28 -5.22 -8.85 12.69
N PHE A 29 -4.73 -9.63 13.64
CA PHE A 29 -5.51 -10.64 14.37
C PHE A 29 -6.82 -10.10 14.98
N SER A 30 -6.93 -8.79 15.16
CA SER A 30 -8.13 -8.08 15.63
C SER A 30 -9.19 -7.83 14.54
N GLY A 31 -9.07 -8.41 13.35
CA GLY A 31 -10.03 -8.29 12.25
C GLY A 31 -10.02 -6.94 11.54
N ARG A 32 -9.13 -6.02 11.93
CA ARG A 32 -8.90 -4.74 11.24
C ARG A 32 -7.88 -4.96 10.12
N GLU A 33 -8.33 -4.79 8.88
CA GLU A 33 -7.45 -4.72 7.72
C GLU A 33 -6.89 -3.30 7.57
N ASP A 34 -5.58 -3.12 7.76
CA ASP A 34 -4.92 -1.84 7.47
C ASP A 34 -4.27 -1.88 6.09
N LEU A 35 -4.38 -0.79 5.35
CA LEU A 35 -3.65 -0.60 4.10
C LEU A 35 -2.26 -0.05 4.39
N PHE A 36 -1.28 -0.48 3.60
CA PHE A 36 0.07 0.07 3.61
C PHE A 36 0.69 -0.01 2.20
N VAL A 37 1.76 0.74 1.97
CA VAL A 37 2.53 0.69 0.74
C VAL A 37 3.72 -0.24 0.92
N GLN A 38 3.70 -1.36 0.21
CA GLN A 38 4.77 -2.34 0.22
C GLN A 38 5.85 -1.94 -0.79
N CYS A 39 7.09 -1.85 -0.33
CA CYS A 39 8.31 -1.74 -1.13
C CYS A 39 8.73 -3.11 -1.68
N SER A 40 9.33 -3.15 -2.87
CA SER A 40 9.92 -4.37 -3.44
C SER A 40 11.21 -4.81 -2.76
N GLU A 41 11.92 -3.89 -2.09
CA GLU A 41 13.19 -4.18 -1.45
C GLU A 41 12.98 -5.04 -0.19
N ALA A 42 13.58 -6.23 -0.19
CA ALA A 42 13.44 -7.21 0.88
C ALA A 42 13.98 -6.71 2.22
N ASP A 43 15.04 -5.90 2.18
CA ASP A 43 15.72 -5.36 3.36
C ASP A 43 15.17 -3.98 3.80
N CYS A 44 14.04 -3.54 3.24
CA CYS A 44 13.42 -2.28 3.64
C CYS A 44 12.85 -2.36 5.06
N GLN A 45 13.57 -1.77 6.02
CA GLN A 45 13.20 -1.78 7.44
C GLN A 45 11.85 -1.10 7.76
N TYR A 46 11.26 -0.38 6.80
CA TYR A 46 10.03 0.40 6.98
C TYR A 46 8.85 -0.08 6.15
N VAL A 47 8.98 -1.22 5.45
CA VAL A 47 8.00 -1.69 4.45
C VAL A 47 6.58 -1.85 5.01
N ASP A 48 6.44 -2.28 6.27
CA ASP A 48 5.13 -2.57 6.90
C ASP A 48 4.67 -1.49 7.89
N SER A 49 5.50 -0.48 8.13
CA SER A 49 5.18 0.65 9.01
C SER A 49 4.91 1.92 8.23
N ASN A 50 5.63 2.11 7.10
CA ASN A 50 5.67 3.36 6.35
C ASN A 50 5.94 4.58 7.26
N ALA A 51 6.63 4.36 8.38
CA ALA A 51 6.93 5.39 9.35
C ALA A 51 8.17 6.18 8.91
N PRO A 52 8.26 7.48 9.25
CA PRO A 52 9.47 8.26 9.03
C PRO A 52 10.70 7.53 9.60
N PRO A 53 11.85 7.53 8.90
CA PRO A 53 12.21 8.31 7.70
C PRO A 53 11.72 7.75 6.35
N CYS A 54 10.86 6.73 6.32
CA CYS A 54 10.35 6.18 5.07
C CYS A 54 9.53 7.21 4.27
N PRO A 55 9.81 7.41 2.97
CA PRO A 55 9.06 8.33 2.13
C PRO A 55 7.75 7.72 1.59
N LEU A 56 7.50 6.43 1.84
CA LEU A 56 6.28 5.76 1.38
C LEU A 56 5.08 6.20 2.21
N THR A 57 4.00 6.58 1.53
CA THR A 57 2.74 6.97 2.18
C THR A 57 1.56 6.48 1.37
N LEU A 58 0.40 6.27 2.02
CA LEU A 58 -0.83 5.86 1.35
C LEU A 58 -1.29 6.84 0.27
N SER A 59 -0.90 8.12 0.36
CA SER A 59 -1.19 9.15 -0.63
C SER A 59 -0.66 8.80 -2.03
N LEU A 60 0.40 7.99 -2.13
CA LEU A 60 0.92 7.46 -3.41
C LEU A 60 -0.11 6.58 -4.14
N PHE A 61 -1.12 6.09 -3.44
CA PHE A 61 -2.20 5.27 -3.95
C PHE A 61 -3.61 5.82 -3.61
N ALA A 62 -3.75 7.13 -3.37
CA ALA A 62 -5.02 7.74 -2.95
C ALA A 62 -6.19 7.37 -3.89
N VAL A 63 -5.97 7.48 -5.21
CA VAL A 63 -6.98 7.15 -6.24
C VAL A 63 -7.39 5.67 -6.17
N GLU A 64 -6.45 4.77 -5.97
CA GLU A 64 -6.73 3.33 -5.85
C GLU A 64 -7.45 2.98 -4.56
N ILE A 65 -7.13 3.67 -3.47
CA ILE A 65 -7.81 3.53 -2.17
C ILE A 65 -9.26 3.99 -2.30
N GLU A 66 -9.50 5.16 -2.89
CA GLU A 66 -10.84 5.69 -3.16
C GLU A 66 -11.66 4.75 -4.03
N ARG A 67 -11.09 4.25 -5.14
CA ARG A 67 -11.74 3.25 -6.00
C ARG A 67 -12.08 1.97 -5.25
N ARG A 68 -11.22 1.51 -4.32
CA ARG A 68 -11.50 0.33 -3.47
C ARG A 68 -12.60 0.64 -2.45
N ALA A 69 -12.63 1.84 -1.88
CA ALA A 69 -13.68 2.27 -0.95
C ALA A 69 -15.04 2.32 -1.64
N ALA A 70 -15.14 3.00 -2.80
CA ALA A 70 -16.37 3.09 -3.58
C ALA A 70 -16.96 1.72 -3.94
N ARG A 71 -16.12 0.74 -4.32
CA ARG A 71 -16.57 -0.64 -4.61
C ARG A 71 -17.10 -1.38 -3.38
N ARG A 72 -16.60 -1.10 -2.18
CA ARG A 72 -17.12 -1.69 -0.93
C ARG A 72 -18.46 -1.05 -0.57
N SER A 73 -18.57 0.26 -0.71
CA SER A 73 -19.82 0.99 -0.47
C SER A 73 -20.93 0.60 -1.45
N ALA A 74 -20.59 0.34 -2.72
CA ALA A 74 -21.55 -0.07 -3.75
C ALA A 74 -21.92 -1.57 -3.71
N GLY A 75 -21.19 -2.40 -2.97
CA GLY A 75 -21.45 -3.84 -2.82
C GLY A 75 -22.06 -4.21 -1.45
N GLY A 76 -22.59 -3.22 -0.73
CA GLY A 76 -23.16 -3.33 0.60
C GLY A 76 -24.55 -2.68 0.71
N GLU A 77 -25.37 -2.78 -0.34
CA GLU A 77 -26.82 -2.73 -0.23
C GLU A 77 -27.35 -4.18 -0.34
N ALA A 78 -28.35 -4.48 0.48
CA ALA A 78 -28.83 -5.81 0.88
C ALA A 78 -29.13 -6.82 -0.24
#